data_AF-A0A7J9HNX5-F1
#
_entry.id   AF-A0A7J9HNX5-F1
#
_cell.length_a   1.000
_cell.length_b   1.000
_cell.length_c   1.000
_cell.angle_alpha   90.00
_cell.angle_beta   90.00
_cell.angle_gamma   90.00
#
_symmetry.space_group_name_H-M   'P 1'
#
loop_
_entity.id
_entity.type
_entity.pdbx_description
1 polymer ?
#
loop_
_entity_poly.entity_id
_entity_poly.type
_entity_poly.pdbx_seq_one_letter_code
_entity_poly.pdbx_strand_id
1 'polypeptide(L)' 'MRASDKTGGKACGAFTYTVLKVIKESNGALTNRQLVVMARNEIINLGIGQQHPCLYCSDENADAAFLGHQPNTITGA' A
#
# COMPACT_ATOMS: atom_id res chain seq x y z
N MET A 1 -21.45 1.22 1.85
CA MET A 1 -20.80 2.27 1.03
C MET A 1 -20.13 1.57 -0.15
N ARG A 2 -20.37 1.98 -1.39
CA ARG A 2 -19.76 1.35 -2.57
C ARG A 2 -18.29 1.75 -2.67
N ALA A 3 -17.44 0.91 -3.25
CA ALA A 3 -16.03 1.22 -3.45
C ALA A 3 -15.84 2.53 -4.25
N SER A 4 -16.73 2.82 -5.19
CA SER A 4 -16.82 4.08 -5.94
C SER A 4 -16.95 5.32 -5.06
N ASP A 5 -17.61 5.20 -3.91
CA ASP A 5 -17.82 6.33 -3.00
C ASP A 5 -16.52 6.65 -2.25
N LYS A 6 -15.69 5.63 -1.99
CA LYS A 6 -14.38 5.76 -1.33
C LYS A 6 -13.32 6.36 -2.26
N THR A 7 -13.51 6.29 -3.58
CA THR A 7 -12.61 6.88 -4.59
C THR A 7 -13.07 8.25 -5.09
N GLY A 8 -14.14 8.82 -4.49
CA GLY A 8 -14.72 10.08 -4.94
C GLY A 8 -15.34 10.00 -6.34
N GLY A 9 -15.85 8.83 -6.73
CA GLY A 9 -16.47 8.57 -8.03
C GLY A 9 -15.47 8.41 -9.18
N LYS A 10 -14.16 8.50 -8.93
CA LYS A 10 -13.13 8.33 -9.95
C LYS A 10 -12.80 6.86 -10.16
N ALA A 11 -12.67 6.46 -11.42
CA ALA A 11 -12.14 5.15 -11.78
C ALA A 11 -10.65 5.07 -11.41
N CYS A 12 -10.26 4.00 -10.73
CA CYS A 12 -8.88 3.70 -10.40
C CYS A 12 -8.66 2.19 -10.36
N GLY A 13 -7.40 1.76 -10.47
CA GLY A 13 -7.03 0.38 -10.19
C GLY A 13 -7.14 0.11 -8.69
N ALA A 14 -7.89 -0.93 -8.31
CA ALA A 14 -8.10 -1.33 -6.92
C ALA A 14 -6.78 -1.47 -6.14
N PHE A 15 -5.85 -2.29 -6.65
CA PHE A 15 -4.57 -2.50 -5.99
C PHE A 15 -3.75 -1.21 -5.88
N THR A 16 -3.56 -0.47 -6.98
CA THR A 16 -2.80 0.80 -6.97
C THR A 16 -3.39 1.82 -5.99
N TYR A 17 -4.72 1.94 -5.93
CA TYR A 17 -5.39 2.80 -4.94
C TYR A 17 -5.05 2.37 -3.50
N THR A 18 -5.13 1.08 -3.19
CA THR A 18 -4.81 0.58 -1.85
C THR A 18 -3.34 0.77 -1.47
N VAL A 19 -2.40 0.58 -2.40
CA VAL A 19 -0.96 0.86 -2.17
C VAL A 19 -0.76 2.32 -1.77
N LEU A 20 -1.35 3.25 -2.53
CA LEU A 20 -1.22 4.69 -2.24
C LEU A 20 -1.87 5.07 -0.90
N LYS A 21 -3.04 4.49 -0.59
CA LYS A 21 -3.74 4.71 0.68
C LYS A 21 -2.88 4.23 1.86
N VAL A 22 -2.36 3.00 1.78
CA VAL A 22 -1.48 2.41 2.80
C VAL A 22 -0.23 3.27 3.02
N ILE A 23 0.43 3.71 1.96
CA ILE A 23 1.62 4.58 2.07
C ILE A 23 1.26 5.89 2.77
N LYS A 24 0.14 6.53 2.41
CA LYS A 24 -0.28 7.82 2.99
C LYS A 24 -0.64 7.72 4.48
N GLU A 25 -1.21 6.59 4.91
CA GLU A 25 -1.67 6.37 6.28
C GLU A 25 -0.61 5.75 7.19
N SER A 26 0.52 5.31 6.63
CA SER A 26 1.61 4.70 7.39
C SER A 26 2.56 5.75 7.95
N ASN A 27 2.88 5.64 9.24
CA ASN A 27 3.90 6.46 9.87
C ASN A 27 5.28 5.80 9.72
N GLY A 28 5.97 6.10 8.62
CA GLY A 28 7.35 5.64 8.37
C GLY A 28 7.48 4.64 7.22
N ALA A 29 8.69 4.10 7.07
CA ALA A 29 9.00 3.16 5.99
C ALA A 29 8.34 1.80 6.24
N LEU A 30 7.66 1.28 5.22
CA LEU A 30 7.11 -0.08 5.20
C LEU A 30 8.10 -1.04 4.56
N THR A 31 8.12 -2.29 5.00
CA THR A 31 8.76 -3.37 4.23
C THR A 31 7.90 -3.78 3.05
N ASN A 32 8.50 -4.46 2.06
CA ASN A 32 7.77 -5.02 0.91
C ASN A 32 6.62 -5.95 1.37
N ARG A 33 6.88 -6.78 2.39
CA ARG A 33 5.89 -7.67 3.01
C ARG A 33 4.76 -6.88 3.67
N GLN A 34 5.10 -5.90 4.50
CA GLN A 34 4.11 -5.08 5.21
C GLN A 34 3.16 -4.39 4.24
N LEU A 35 3.69 -3.76 3.19
CA LEU A 35 2.89 -3.08 2.18
C LEU A 35 1.85 -4.03 1.55
N VAL A 36 2.26 -5.22 1.10
CA VAL A 36 1.36 -6.15 0.43
C VAL A 36 0.30 -6.71 1.39
N VAL A 37 0.68 -7.03 2.64
CA VAL A 37 -0.28 -7.48 3.67
C VAL A 37 -1.32 -6.39 3.98
N MET A 38 -0.88 -5.15 4.16
CA MET A 38 -1.79 -4.03 4.43
C MET A 38 -2.69 -3.72 3.23
N ALA A 39 -2.15 -3.78 2.01
CA ALA A 39 -2.95 -3.59 0.79
C ALA A 39 -4.04 -4.68 0.64
N ARG A 40 -3.74 -5.94 0.96
CA ARG A 40 -4.75 -7.02 0.99
C ARG A 40 -5.87 -6.72 1.97
N ASN A 41 -5.51 -6.29 3.18
CA ASN A 41 -6.49 -5.94 4.21
C ASN A 41 -7.40 -4.79 3.75
N GLU A 42 -6.82 -3.78 3.09
CA GLU A 42 -7.60 -2.67 2.55
C GLU A 42 -8.55 -3.14 1.42
N ILE A 43 -8.10 -3.99 0.50
CA ILE A 43 -8.95 -4.55 -0.57
C ILE A 43 -10.16 -5.29 0.02
N ILE A 44 -9.97 -6.05 1.10
CA ILE A 44 -11.07 -6.71 1.82
C ILE A 44 -12.02 -5.67 2.43
N ASN A 45 -11.48 -4.63 3.08
CA ASN A 45 -12.27 -3.54 3.68
C ASN A 45 -13.03 -2.69 2.64
N LEU A 46 -12.56 -2.66 1.39
CA LEU A 46 -13.23 -2.02 0.26
C LEU A 46 -14.35 -2.88 -0.34
N GLY A 47 -14.50 -4.15 0.08
CA GLY A 47 -15.51 -5.07 -0.43
C GLY A 47 -15.18 -5.64 -1.80
N ILE A 48 -13.91 -5.59 -2.22
CA ILE A 48 -13.41 -6.07 -3.53
C ILE A 48 -12.43 -7.24 -3.36
N GLY A 49 -12.68 -8.07 -2.34
CA GLY A 49 -11.82 -9.17 -1.90
C GLY A 49 -11.62 -10.31 -2.92
N GLN A 50 -12.13 -10.20 -4.15
CA GLN A 50 -11.79 -11.15 -5.21
C GLN A 50 -10.33 -11.02 -5.67
N GLN A 51 -9.71 -9.85 -5.51
CA GLN A 51 -8.30 -9.66 -5.81
C GLN A 51 -7.41 -10.01 -4.61
N HIS A 52 -6.31 -10.71 -4.87
CA HIS A 52 -5.31 -11.05 -3.86
C HIS A 52 -3.89 -10.69 -4.37
N PRO A 53 -3.43 -9.45 -4.17
CA PRO A 53 -2.09 -9.04 -4.58
C PRO A 53 -1.01 -9.92 -3.96
N CYS A 54 0.06 -10.23 -4.69
CA CYS A 54 1.14 -11.10 -4.23
C CYS A 54 2.48 -10.38 -4.20
N LEU A 55 3.35 -10.80 -3.28
CA LEU A 55 4.74 -10.40 -3.22
C LEU A 55 5.60 -11.53 -3.80
N TYR A 56 6.47 -11.20 -4.74
CA TYR A 56 7.46 -12.13 -5.29
C TYR A 56 8.85 -11.47 -5.22
N CYS A 57 9.68 -11.94 -4.30
CA CYS A 57 11.04 -11.45 -4.06
C CYS A 57 11.82 -12.51 -3.27
N SER A 58 13.12 -12.31 -3.07
CA SER A 58 13.89 -13.13 -2.12
C SER A 58 13.44 -12.89 -0.68
N ASP A 59 13.82 -13.79 0.23
CA ASP A 59 13.48 -13.65 1.65
C ASP A 59 14.05 -12.37 2.25
N GLU A 60 15.29 -12.01 1.91
CA GLU A 60 15.92 -10.77 2.37
C GLU A 60 15.15 -9.55 1.87
N ASN A 61 14.67 -9.60 0.63
CA ASN A 61 13.91 -8.49 0.04
C ASN A 61 12.49 -8.39 0.60
N ALA A 62 11.91 -9.46 1.16
CA ALA A 62 10.57 -9.37 1.74
C ALA A 62 10.53 -8.41 2.93
N ASP A 63 11.62 -8.37 3.70
CA ASP A 63 11.76 -7.55 4.89
C ASP A 63 12.57 -6.26 4.65
N ALA A 64 13.04 -6.04 3.42
CA ALA A 64 13.63 -4.77 2.99
C ALA A 64 12.55 -3.67 2.84
N ALA A 65 12.98 -2.41 3.02
CA ALA A 65 12.11 -1.24 2.84
C ALA A 65 11.58 -1.14 1.41
N PHE A 66 10.27 -0.92 1.27
CA PHE A 66 9.63 -0.72 -0.03
C PHE A 66 10.19 0.53 -0.72
N LEU A 67 10.75 0.34 -1.92
CA LEU A 67 11.44 1.37 -2.71
C LEU A 67 12.64 2.03 -2.00
N GLY A 68 13.18 1.40 -0.96
CA GLY A 68 14.30 1.92 -0.17
C GLY A 68 13.90 2.93 0.90
N HIS A 69 14.84 3.28 1.78
CA HIS A 69 14.64 4.33 2.77
C HIS A 69 14.73 5.69 2.06
N GLN A 70 13.62 6.43 1.97
CA GLN A 70 13.71 7.87 1.78
C GLN A 70 14.18 8.44 3.13
N PRO A 71 15.41 8.96 3.27
CA PRO A 71 15.71 9.77 4.43
C PRO A 71 14.69 10.92 4.41
N ASN A 72 13.96 11.11 5.50
CA ASN A 72 13.19 12.32 5.70
C ASN A 72 14.19 13.49 5.73
N THR A 73 14.60 14.01 4.58
CA THR A 73 15.32 15.28 4.47
C THR A 73 14.32 16.41 4.70
N ILE A 74 13.87 16.53 5.95
CA ILE A 74 13.59 17.83 6.53
C ILE A 74 14.85 18.20 7.32
N THR A 75 15.95 18.46 6.59
CA THR A 75 17.01 19.30 7.14
C THR A 75 16.50 20.72 6.97
N GLY A 76 16.02 21.30 8.06
CA GLY A 76 15.78 22.74 8.12
C GLY A 76 17.08 23.47 7.75
N ALA A 77 16.99 24.30 6.71
CA ALA A 77 17.90 25.40 6.43
C ALA A 77 17.07 26.69 6.48
#